data_AF-A0A8H3IUD0-F1
#
_entry.id   AF-A0A8H3IUD0-F1
#
_cell.length_a   1.000
_cell.length_b   1.000
_cell.length_c   1.000
_cell.angle_alpha   90.00
_cell.angle_beta   90.00
_cell.angle_gamma   90.00
#
_symmetry.space_group_name_H-M   'P 1'
#
loop_
_entity.id
_entity.type
_entity.pdbx_description
1 polymer ?
#
loop_
_entity_poly.entity_id
_entity_poly.type
_entity_poly.pdbx_seq_one_letter_code
_entity_poly.pdbx_strand_id
1 'polypeptide(L)'
;MKSTSSSSKPALLNTLTLLFFALFQLVAFQSTALATPLAENNLSLRSLGKRYRNDKISPKDGNTGPATSDYPSDDEIRDAFIAPQGPFVFFSNLPNPQTNQKPYEFSKTINGATILRNAFPKSYINRRYKPAPERSTEWYQNFLDRVSGIYADMAVKKGEKVYFVGRWDGTVQDCSIWNRVELPTLLDNNIEIELVDYSNFNNNKQYPGTNLIDVPFITKRLTDYCFDWPGDGEDANDPDVDPSIGIPYYPGNCGVHLTQYQKNEGNPASNGNDGTSDYRFTILLKDANHELVGEVDYYDAPTGQGVDVDSELPLVFIATAGKVDDDPVTFAYGGQNWDSDSGQCSVGGYDSGSRQMDCGFTC
;
A
#
# COMPACT_ATOMS: atom_id res chain seq x y z
N MET A 1 40.61 80.97 -35.41
CA MET A 1 40.97 79.74 -34.67
C MET A 1 39.75 79.24 -33.92
N LYS A 2 39.59 77.91 -33.88
CA LYS A 2 38.52 77.12 -33.23
C LYS A 2 38.12 77.63 -31.84
N SER A 3 36.82 77.58 -31.51
CA SER A 3 36.28 76.52 -30.63
C SER A 3 34.84 76.85 -30.20
N THR A 4 33.99 75.86 -30.36
CA THR A 4 32.65 75.67 -29.80
C THR A 4 32.68 75.32 -28.31
N SER A 5 31.64 75.69 -27.55
CA SER A 5 31.00 74.91 -26.47
C SER A 5 29.80 75.72 -25.92
N SER A 6 28.53 75.29 -25.98
CA SER A 6 27.87 74.12 -25.37
C SER A 6 27.42 74.36 -23.91
N SER A 7 26.24 73.80 -23.60
CA SER A 7 25.67 73.44 -22.29
C SER A 7 24.68 74.45 -21.68
N SER A 8 23.51 74.10 -21.15
CA SER A 8 22.68 72.87 -21.08
C SER A 8 21.38 73.22 -20.31
N LYS A 9 20.29 72.46 -20.50
CA LYS A 9 19.15 72.18 -19.58
C LYS A 9 18.01 71.47 -20.37
N PRO A 10 17.05 70.78 -19.73
CA PRO A 10 17.18 69.78 -18.67
C PRO A 10 16.39 68.48 -18.98
N ALA A 11 16.83 67.37 -18.40
CA ALA A 11 16.10 66.09 -18.39
C ALA A 11 15.10 66.09 -17.22
N LEU A 12 13.80 66.08 -17.52
CA LEU A 12 12.73 65.92 -16.54
C LEU A 12 11.46 65.43 -17.24
N LEU A 13 11.54 64.32 -17.97
CA LEU A 13 10.36 63.72 -18.60
C LEU A 13 10.57 62.23 -18.92
N ASN A 14 10.98 61.41 -17.94
CA ASN A 14 11.07 59.95 -18.18
C ASN A 14 10.70 59.07 -16.97
N THR A 15 10.17 59.66 -15.89
CA THR A 15 9.80 58.90 -14.68
C THR A 15 8.31 58.61 -14.55
N LEU A 16 7.44 59.21 -15.38
CA LEU A 16 6.00 58.99 -15.29
C LEU A 16 5.49 57.84 -16.18
N THR A 17 6.22 57.48 -17.24
CA THR A 17 5.79 56.46 -18.22
C THR A 17 6.09 55.03 -17.75
N LEU A 18 7.05 54.85 -16.84
CA LEU A 18 7.42 53.54 -16.29
C LEU A 18 6.47 53.05 -15.18
N LEU A 19 5.73 53.95 -14.52
CA LEU A 19 4.77 53.54 -13.48
C LEU A 19 3.42 53.06 -14.04
N PHE A 20 3.05 53.50 -15.25
CA PHE A 20 1.78 53.09 -15.88
C PHE A 20 1.82 51.68 -16.47
N PHE A 21 2.99 51.18 -16.85
CA PHE A 21 3.15 49.80 -17.35
C PHE A 21 3.22 48.75 -16.23
N ALA A 22 3.63 49.13 -15.03
CA ALA A 22 3.67 48.22 -13.88
C ALA A 22 2.27 48.00 -13.24
N LEU A 23 1.36 48.97 -13.34
CA LEU A 23 0.02 48.85 -12.77
C LEU A 23 -0.95 48.07 -13.68
N PHE A 24 -0.70 48.01 -14.99
CA PHE A 24 -1.55 47.28 -15.94
C PHE A 24 -1.28 45.77 -16.00
N GLN A 25 -0.15 45.30 -15.45
CA GLN A 25 0.13 43.86 -15.32
C GLN A 25 -0.43 43.25 -14.03
N LEU A 26 -0.94 44.06 -13.09
CA LEU A 26 -1.51 43.56 -11.84
C LEU A 26 -3.04 43.36 -11.88
N VAL A 27 -3.73 43.80 -12.95
CA VAL A 27 -5.21 43.79 -13.03
C VAL A 27 -5.76 42.75 -14.03
N ALA A 28 -4.90 42.00 -14.75
CA ALA A 28 -5.32 40.98 -15.71
C ALA A 28 -5.38 39.53 -15.16
N PHE A 29 -5.15 39.33 -13.86
CA PHE A 29 -5.17 37.99 -13.22
C PHE A 29 -6.11 37.90 -12.00
N GLN A 30 -7.23 38.63 -12.03
CA GLN A 30 -8.36 38.37 -11.14
C GLN A 30 -9.60 37.97 -11.94
N SER A 31 -9.45 36.93 -12.76
CA SER A 31 -10.58 36.05 -13.03
C SER A 31 -10.89 35.31 -11.73
N THR A 32 -11.76 35.89 -10.89
CA THR A 32 -12.59 35.11 -9.99
C THR A 32 -13.47 34.23 -10.87
N ALA A 33 -12.91 33.14 -11.38
CA ALA A 33 -13.71 31.95 -11.55
C ALA A 33 -14.20 31.63 -10.14
N LEU A 34 -15.44 32.03 -9.86
CA LEU A 34 -16.26 31.25 -8.94
C LEU A 34 -16.05 29.82 -9.41
N ALA A 35 -15.27 29.05 -8.66
CA ALA A 35 -15.28 27.61 -8.77
C ALA A 35 -16.75 27.27 -8.53
N THR A 36 -17.50 27.12 -9.63
CA THR A 36 -18.64 26.23 -9.62
C THR A 36 -18.13 24.99 -8.92
N PRO A 37 -18.74 24.53 -7.82
CA PRO A 37 -18.38 23.24 -7.28
C PRO A 37 -18.36 22.32 -8.48
N LEU A 38 -17.18 21.74 -8.77
CA LEU A 38 -17.08 20.63 -9.71
C LEU A 38 -18.22 19.73 -9.30
N ALA A 39 -19.23 19.62 -10.15
CA ALA A 39 -20.29 18.66 -9.93
C ALA A 39 -19.55 17.38 -9.59
N GLU A 40 -19.72 16.89 -8.36
CA GLU A 40 -19.27 15.56 -7.97
C GLU A 40 -19.89 14.65 -9.00
N ASN A 41 -19.10 14.36 -10.02
CA ASN A 41 -19.47 13.51 -11.10
C ASN A 41 -19.56 12.15 -10.42
N ASN A 42 -20.78 11.78 -10.07
CA ASN A 42 -21.27 10.46 -9.67
C ASN A 42 -20.95 9.35 -10.71
N LEU A 43 -19.92 9.56 -11.55
CA LEU A 43 -19.38 8.67 -12.56
C LEU A 43 -18.50 7.58 -11.94
N SER A 44 -17.84 7.80 -10.78
CA SER A 44 -17.05 6.75 -10.11
C SER A 44 -17.95 5.63 -9.56
N LEU A 45 -18.98 5.96 -8.76
CA LEU A 45 -19.93 4.99 -8.19
C LEU A 45 -20.84 4.31 -9.23
N ARG A 46 -21.26 5.03 -10.28
CA ARG A 46 -22.06 4.43 -11.38
C ARG A 46 -21.24 3.51 -12.28
N SER A 47 -19.91 3.55 -12.24
CA SER A 47 -19.08 2.68 -13.09
C SER A 47 -18.96 1.27 -12.51
N LEU A 48 -18.75 1.13 -11.21
CA LEU A 48 -18.69 -0.20 -10.55
C LEU A 48 -20.04 -0.91 -10.65
N GLY A 49 -21.14 -0.23 -10.34
CA GLY A 49 -22.51 -0.79 -10.47
C GLY A 49 -22.91 -1.16 -11.92
N LYS A 50 -22.23 -0.61 -12.94
CA LYS A 50 -22.42 -1.00 -14.35
C LYS A 50 -21.52 -2.15 -14.80
N ARG A 51 -20.43 -2.47 -14.12
CA ARG A 51 -19.50 -3.55 -14.51
C ARG A 51 -20.03 -4.95 -14.13
N TYR A 52 -20.93 -5.04 -13.15
CA TYR A 52 -21.64 -6.29 -12.78
C TYR A 52 -22.81 -6.66 -13.72
N ARG A 53 -22.78 -6.24 -15.00
CA ARG A 53 -24.00 -6.05 -15.80
C ARG A 53 -24.66 -7.27 -16.43
N ASN A 54 -24.07 -8.46 -16.38
CA ASN A 54 -24.60 -9.58 -17.19
C ASN A 54 -25.25 -10.72 -16.41
N ASP A 55 -25.09 -10.79 -15.10
CA ASP A 55 -25.98 -11.56 -14.23
C ASP A 55 -26.44 -10.66 -13.09
N LYS A 56 -27.70 -10.78 -12.69
CA LYS A 56 -28.37 -9.90 -11.71
C LYS A 56 -27.61 -9.79 -10.38
N ILE A 57 -26.63 -8.91 -10.30
CA ILE A 57 -26.33 -8.18 -9.08
C ILE A 57 -27.04 -6.87 -9.28
N SER A 58 -28.28 -6.78 -8.79
CA SER A 58 -28.97 -5.49 -8.77
C SER A 58 -28.16 -4.58 -7.85
N PRO A 59 -27.52 -3.51 -8.37
CA PRO A 59 -27.04 -2.46 -7.49
C PRO A 59 -28.31 -1.81 -6.97
N LYS A 60 -28.68 -2.12 -5.74
CA LYS A 60 -29.68 -1.30 -5.08
C LYS A 60 -28.95 -0.10 -4.54
N ASP A 61 -29.04 0.99 -5.29
CA ASP A 61 -29.11 2.34 -4.74
C ASP A 61 -29.72 2.22 -3.33
N GLY A 62 -28.96 2.67 -2.33
CA GLY A 62 -29.20 2.36 -0.92
C GLY A 62 -30.69 2.36 -0.59
N ASN A 63 -31.21 1.19 -0.17
CA ASN A 63 -32.37 1.00 0.71
C ASN A 63 -33.03 -0.39 0.66
N THR A 64 -32.64 -1.35 -0.19
CA THR A 64 -33.40 -2.63 -0.25
C THR A 64 -32.59 -3.93 -0.47
N GLY A 65 -31.41 -4.06 0.13
CA GLY A 65 -31.00 -5.39 0.63
C GLY A 65 -32.01 -5.88 1.69
N PRO A 66 -31.87 -7.09 2.27
CA PRO A 66 -32.47 -7.30 3.60
C PRO A 66 -32.11 -6.07 4.45
N ALA A 67 -33.00 -5.58 5.31
CA ALA A 67 -32.79 -4.35 6.09
C ALA A 67 -31.48 -4.36 6.92
N THR A 68 -30.77 -5.49 6.93
CA THR A 68 -29.43 -5.76 7.39
C THR A 68 -28.62 -6.48 6.28
N SER A 69 -28.21 -5.79 5.21
CA SER A 69 -27.15 -6.32 4.36
C SER A 69 -25.86 -6.24 5.16
N ASP A 70 -25.15 -7.35 5.28
CA ASP A 70 -23.90 -7.45 6.01
C ASP A 70 -22.67 -7.10 5.16
N TYR A 71 -22.89 -6.68 3.90
CA TYR A 71 -21.87 -6.04 3.09
C TYR A 71 -21.53 -4.67 3.69
N PRO A 72 -20.26 -4.39 3.95
CA PRO A 72 -19.84 -3.02 4.20
C PRO A 72 -20.11 -2.12 3.00
N SER A 73 -20.32 -0.84 3.24
CA SER A 73 -20.36 0.22 2.23
C SER A 73 -18.98 0.43 1.58
N ASP A 74 -18.95 1.16 0.45
CA ASP A 74 -17.67 1.47 -0.22
C ASP A 74 -16.77 2.32 0.68
N ASP A 75 -17.37 3.22 1.45
CA ASP A 75 -16.65 4.09 2.37
C ASP A 75 -16.14 3.31 3.57
N GLU A 76 -16.94 2.40 4.14
CA GLU A 76 -16.48 1.47 5.19
C GLU A 76 -15.34 0.55 4.71
N ILE A 77 -15.37 0.12 3.45
CA ILE A 77 -14.25 -0.62 2.85
C ILE A 77 -13.04 0.31 2.70
N ARG A 78 -13.23 1.52 2.15
CA ARG A 78 -12.15 2.50 1.90
C ARG A 78 -11.46 2.94 3.19
N ASP A 79 -12.22 3.14 4.26
CA ASP A 79 -11.71 3.53 5.58
C ASP A 79 -10.98 2.36 6.26
N ALA A 80 -11.31 1.12 5.91
CA ALA A 80 -10.62 -0.08 6.40
C ALA A 80 -9.32 -0.39 5.65
N PHE A 81 -9.04 0.28 4.52
CA PHE A 81 -7.75 0.15 3.84
C PHE A 81 -6.65 0.84 4.63
N ILE A 82 -5.49 0.20 4.73
CA ILE A 82 -4.26 0.89 5.10
C ILE A 82 -3.96 1.95 4.04
N ALA A 83 -3.79 3.21 4.48
CA ALA A 83 -3.50 4.32 3.58
C ALA A 83 -2.20 4.06 2.77
N PRO A 84 -2.29 3.88 1.45
CA PRO A 84 -1.14 3.53 0.62
C PRO A 84 -0.16 4.70 0.52
N GLN A 85 1.10 4.45 0.86
CA GLN A 85 2.15 5.50 0.88
C GLN A 85 2.81 5.69 -0.48
N GLY A 86 2.90 4.64 -1.30
CA GLY A 86 3.60 4.63 -2.59
C GLY A 86 2.73 4.10 -3.74
N PRO A 87 3.37 3.66 -4.84
CA PRO A 87 2.68 3.13 -6.01
C PRO A 87 1.87 1.87 -5.70
N PHE A 88 0.84 1.61 -6.50
CA PHE A 88 -0.02 0.44 -6.32
C PHE A 88 0.48 -0.72 -7.18
N VAL A 89 0.56 -1.91 -6.57
CA VAL A 89 0.89 -3.17 -7.20
C VAL A 89 -0.35 -4.05 -7.25
N PHE A 90 -0.65 -4.54 -8.46
CA PHE A 90 -1.70 -5.49 -8.80
C PHE A 90 -1.07 -6.78 -9.30
N PHE A 91 -1.81 -7.88 -9.25
CA PHE A 91 -1.37 -9.16 -9.79
C PHE A 91 -2.57 -10.04 -10.13
N SER A 92 -2.38 -11.00 -11.04
CA SER A 92 -3.41 -11.99 -11.34
C SER A 92 -2.80 -13.24 -11.97
N ASN A 93 -3.43 -14.39 -11.72
CA ASN A 93 -3.22 -15.66 -12.42
C ASN A 93 -1.77 -16.18 -12.44
N LEU A 94 -1.13 -16.22 -11.26
CA LEU A 94 0.18 -16.84 -11.10
C LEU A 94 0.06 -18.37 -11.01
N PRO A 95 1.01 -19.13 -11.57
CA PRO A 95 0.82 -20.55 -11.87
C PRO A 95 0.70 -21.47 -10.65
N ASN A 96 1.20 -21.06 -9.49
CA ASN A 96 1.17 -21.85 -8.25
C ASN A 96 1.28 -20.97 -6.99
N PRO A 97 0.96 -21.51 -5.79
CA PRO A 97 1.04 -20.75 -4.54
C PRO A 97 2.41 -20.14 -4.26
N GLN A 98 3.51 -20.82 -4.60
CA GLN A 98 4.86 -20.29 -4.39
C GLN A 98 5.12 -19.03 -5.22
N THR A 99 4.54 -18.97 -6.42
CA THR A 99 4.64 -17.77 -7.27
C THR A 99 3.75 -16.62 -6.78
N ASN A 100 2.74 -16.87 -5.93
CA ASN A 100 1.93 -15.80 -5.33
C ASN A 100 2.75 -14.86 -4.42
N GLN A 101 3.93 -15.29 -3.98
CA GLN A 101 4.85 -14.44 -3.22
C GLN A 101 5.60 -13.42 -4.11
N LYS A 102 5.67 -13.64 -5.43
CA LYS A 102 6.45 -12.78 -6.34
C LYS A 102 5.93 -11.33 -6.42
N PRO A 103 4.62 -11.06 -6.51
CA PRO A 103 4.10 -9.70 -6.43
C PRO A 103 4.49 -8.98 -5.14
N TYR A 104 4.56 -9.70 -4.02
CA TYR A 104 4.98 -9.15 -2.74
C TYR A 104 6.47 -8.83 -2.73
N GLU A 105 7.32 -9.77 -3.14
CA GLU A 105 8.76 -9.52 -3.32
C GLU A 105 9.00 -8.32 -4.22
N PHE A 106 8.26 -8.21 -5.32
CA PHE A 106 8.33 -7.06 -6.22
C PHE A 106 7.93 -5.76 -5.52
N SER A 107 6.84 -5.76 -4.76
CA SER A 107 6.39 -4.57 -4.02
C SER A 107 7.47 -4.04 -3.07
N LYS A 108 8.26 -4.92 -2.46
CA LYS A 108 9.41 -4.54 -1.61
C LYS A 108 10.53 -3.85 -2.39
N THR A 109 10.64 -4.07 -3.69
CA THR A 109 11.65 -3.39 -4.53
C THR A 109 11.30 -1.95 -4.87
N ILE A 110 10.02 -1.56 -4.67
CA ILE A 110 9.54 -0.22 -4.94
C ILE A 110 9.28 0.47 -3.59
N ASN A 111 10.01 1.54 -3.32
CA ASN A 111 9.90 2.23 -2.04
C ASN A 111 8.45 2.67 -1.75
N GLY A 112 7.89 2.19 -0.64
CA GLY A 112 6.55 2.50 -0.18
C GLY A 112 5.41 1.90 -1.00
N ALA A 113 5.69 1.05 -2.00
CA ALA A 113 4.63 0.45 -2.79
C ALA A 113 3.64 -0.33 -1.93
N THR A 114 2.37 -0.24 -2.29
CA THR A 114 1.29 -0.97 -1.64
C THR A 114 0.80 -2.05 -2.59
N ILE A 115 0.52 -3.23 -2.05
CA ILE A 115 -0.12 -4.34 -2.76
C ILE A 115 -1.42 -4.66 -2.04
N LEU A 116 -2.46 -5.08 -2.78
CA LEU A 116 -3.81 -5.27 -2.21
C LEU A 116 -3.76 -6.17 -0.97
N ARG A 117 -2.96 -7.24 -0.98
CA ARG A 117 -2.78 -8.14 0.17
C ARG A 117 -2.43 -7.40 1.46
N ASN A 118 -1.51 -6.44 1.41
CA ASN A 118 -1.07 -5.71 2.60
C ASN A 118 -2.12 -4.70 3.06
N ALA A 119 -2.93 -4.18 2.13
CA ALA A 119 -3.94 -3.17 2.43
C ALA A 119 -5.35 -3.75 2.59
N PHE A 120 -5.50 -5.09 2.49
CA PHE A 120 -6.78 -5.75 2.39
C PHE A 120 -7.59 -5.56 3.68
N PRO A 121 -8.88 -5.19 3.59
CA PRO A 121 -9.73 -4.97 4.76
C PRO A 121 -10.22 -6.31 5.33
N LYS A 122 -9.32 -7.04 5.99
CA LYS A 122 -9.52 -8.40 6.52
C LYS A 122 -10.68 -8.52 7.52
N SER A 123 -11.08 -7.43 8.16
CA SER A 123 -12.21 -7.36 9.10
C SER A 123 -13.52 -7.93 8.56
N TYR A 124 -13.76 -7.78 7.26
CA TYR A 124 -15.03 -8.17 6.67
C TYR A 124 -15.10 -9.66 6.30
N ILE A 125 -13.97 -10.35 6.25
CA ILE A 125 -13.87 -11.78 5.92
C ILE A 125 -13.70 -12.65 7.18
N ASN A 126 -12.98 -12.16 8.20
CA ASN A 126 -12.59 -12.93 9.38
C ASN A 126 -13.65 -13.00 10.48
N ARG A 127 -14.78 -13.68 10.23
CA ARG A 127 -15.81 -13.96 11.26
C ARG A 127 -15.65 -15.30 12.00
N ARG A 128 -14.43 -15.87 12.07
CA ARG A 128 -14.19 -17.19 12.71
C ARG A 128 -14.52 -17.27 14.20
N TYR A 129 -14.69 -16.15 14.91
CA TYR A 129 -14.80 -16.14 16.39
C TYR A 129 -16.22 -16.05 16.99
N LYS A 130 -17.30 -16.08 16.19
CA LYS A 130 -18.68 -16.19 16.70
C LYS A 130 -19.50 -17.14 15.83
N PRO A 131 -20.61 -17.73 16.32
CA PRO A 131 -21.50 -18.56 15.50
C PRO A 131 -22.28 -17.69 14.52
N ALA A 132 -21.59 -17.05 13.59
CA ALA A 132 -22.16 -16.45 12.40
C ALA A 132 -22.19 -17.52 11.31
N PRO A 133 -23.27 -17.63 10.52
CA PRO A 133 -23.29 -18.54 9.38
C PRO A 133 -22.16 -18.18 8.40
N GLU A 134 -21.49 -19.21 7.88
CA GLU A 134 -20.46 -19.09 6.84
C GLU A 134 -20.98 -18.24 5.68
N ARG A 135 -20.14 -17.33 5.17
CA ARG A 135 -20.47 -16.54 3.97
C ARG A 135 -20.60 -17.48 2.77
N SER A 136 -21.56 -17.21 1.89
CA SER A 136 -21.63 -17.95 0.62
C SER A 136 -20.45 -17.60 -0.28
N THR A 137 -20.09 -18.51 -1.18
CA THR A 137 -19.01 -18.30 -2.14
C THR A 137 -19.29 -17.10 -3.06
N GLU A 138 -20.56 -16.88 -3.41
CA GLU A 138 -21.01 -15.68 -4.15
C GLU A 138 -20.81 -14.41 -3.33
N TRP A 139 -21.05 -14.46 -2.01
CA TRP A 139 -20.87 -13.29 -1.16
C TRP A 139 -19.42 -12.83 -1.20
N TYR A 140 -18.53 -13.80 -0.96
CA TYR A 140 -17.08 -13.61 -0.94
C TYR A 140 -16.58 -13.10 -2.28
N GLN A 141 -17.02 -13.70 -3.39
CA GLN A 141 -16.59 -13.25 -4.71
C GLN A 141 -17.00 -11.79 -4.99
N ASN A 142 -18.23 -11.41 -4.67
CA ASN A 142 -18.70 -10.03 -4.82
C ASN A 142 -17.94 -9.06 -3.92
N PHE A 143 -17.60 -9.49 -2.70
CA PHE A 143 -16.80 -8.70 -1.77
C PHE A 143 -15.40 -8.44 -2.33
N LEU A 144 -14.71 -9.48 -2.80
CA LEU A 144 -13.38 -9.35 -3.42
C LEU A 144 -13.39 -8.43 -4.64
N ASP A 145 -14.38 -8.58 -5.53
CA ASP A 145 -14.53 -7.70 -6.70
C ASP A 145 -14.66 -6.24 -6.27
N ARG A 146 -15.45 -5.99 -5.23
CA ARG A 146 -15.68 -4.64 -4.72
C ARG A 146 -14.44 -4.04 -4.06
N VAL A 147 -13.75 -4.82 -3.23
CA VAL A 147 -12.49 -4.42 -2.59
C VAL A 147 -11.43 -4.08 -3.64
N SER A 148 -11.23 -4.94 -4.64
CA SER A 148 -10.31 -4.69 -5.75
C SER A 148 -10.69 -3.45 -6.57
N GLY A 149 -11.98 -3.22 -6.82
CA GLY A 149 -12.46 -2.01 -7.49
C GLY A 149 -12.16 -0.74 -6.69
N ILE A 150 -12.34 -0.77 -5.38
CA ILE A 150 -12.02 0.35 -4.48
C ILE A 150 -10.51 0.59 -4.45
N TYR A 151 -9.71 -0.46 -4.39
CA TYR A 151 -8.25 -0.35 -4.44
C TYR A 151 -7.75 0.28 -5.75
N ALA A 152 -8.36 -0.09 -6.89
CA ALA A 152 -8.11 0.57 -8.17
C ALA A 152 -8.57 2.05 -8.18
N ASP A 153 -9.73 2.38 -7.61
CA ASP A 153 -10.21 3.77 -7.44
C ASP A 153 -9.28 4.60 -6.54
N MET A 154 -8.68 4.00 -5.51
CA MET A 154 -7.67 4.66 -4.67
C MET A 154 -6.40 4.98 -5.48
N ALA A 155 -5.94 4.05 -6.32
CA ALA A 155 -4.82 4.30 -7.22
C ALA A 155 -5.10 5.46 -8.19
N VAL A 156 -6.33 5.50 -8.73
CA VAL A 156 -6.81 6.59 -9.59
C VAL A 156 -6.74 7.94 -8.88
N LYS A 157 -7.25 8.02 -7.65
CA LYS A 157 -7.27 9.27 -6.86
C LYS A 157 -5.87 9.80 -6.57
N LYS A 158 -4.90 8.90 -6.40
CA LYS A 158 -3.49 9.28 -6.21
C LYS A 158 -2.85 9.79 -7.51
N GLY A 159 -3.37 9.36 -8.67
CA GLY A 159 -2.87 9.76 -9.99
C GLY A 159 -1.47 9.24 -10.30
N GLU A 160 -1.05 8.18 -9.61
CA GLU A 160 0.27 7.59 -9.77
C GLU A 160 0.25 6.45 -10.78
N LYS A 161 1.42 6.18 -11.36
CA LYS A 161 1.67 4.95 -12.11
C LYS A 161 1.42 3.73 -11.23
N VAL A 162 0.80 2.70 -11.79
CA VAL A 162 0.57 1.41 -11.13
C VAL A 162 1.36 0.31 -11.81
N TYR A 163 1.59 -0.78 -11.08
CA TYR A 163 2.32 -1.94 -11.56
C TYR A 163 1.40 -3.16 -11.58
N PHE A 164 1.47 -3.96 -12.64
CA PHE A 164 0.81 -5.26 -12.71
C PHE A 164 1.85 -6.37 -12.85
N VAL A 165 1.97 -7.20 -11.83
CA VAL A 165 2.87 -8.35 -11.80
C VAL A 165 2.12 -9.58 -12.30
N GLY A 166 2.57 -10.15 -13.41
CA GLY A 166 1.89 -11.29 -14.01
C GLY A 166 2.76 -12.10 -14.95
N ARG A 167 2.18 -13.15 -15.53
CA ARG A 167 2.84 -13.96 -16.56
C ARG A 167 2.89 -13.20 -17.87
N TRP A 168 4.03 -13.24 -18.53
CA TRP A 168 4.23 -12.62 -19.85
C TRP A 168 4.03 -13.57 -21.03
N ASP A 169 3.66 -14.81 -20.77
CA ASP A 169 3.29 -15.79 -21.79
C ASP A 169 1.89 -15.57 -22.37
N GLY A 170 1.22 -14.49 -21.99
CA GLY A 170 -0.05 -14.08 -22.57
C GLY A 170 -1.27 -14.82 -22.03
N THR A 171 -1.21 -15.32 -20.80
CA THR A 171 -2.27 -16.14 -20.22
C THR A 171 -3.05 -15.42 -19.11
N VAL A 172 -3.31 -14.11 -19.18
CA VAL A 172 -4.21 -13.49 -18.20
C VAL A 172 -5.63 -13.97 -18.50
N GLN A 173 -6.28 -14.60 -17.53
CA GLN A 173 -7.63 -15.14 -17.69
C GLN A 173 -8.62 -13.98 -17.90
N ASP A 174 -9.49 -14.08 -18.90
CA ASP A 174 -10.52 -13.06 -19.21
C ASP A 174 -11.47 -12.79 -18.02
N CYS A 175 -11.81 -13.84 -17.32
CA CYS A 175 -12.65 -13.84 -16.14
C CYS A 175 -11.94 -13.35 -14.87
N SER A 176 -10.70 -12.86 -14.91
CA SER A 176 -9.94 -12.44 -13.73
C SER A 176 -10.48 -11.15 -13.08
N ILE A 177 -10.29 -10.93 -11.77
CA ILE A 177 -10.60 -9.67 -11.07
C ILE A 177 -9.89 -8.51 -11.75
N TRP A 178 -8.63 -8.73 -12.13
CA TRP A 178 -7.86 -7.76 -12.88
C TRP A 178 -8.60 -7.34 -14.16
N ASN A 179 -9.02 -8.29 -15.00
CA ASN A 179 -9.66 -7.97 -16.27
C ASN A 179 -11.10 -7.47 -16.13
N ARG A 180 -11.85 -7.93 -15.12
CA ARG A 180 -13.26 -7.60 -14.95
C ARG A 180 -13.51 -6.33 -14.13
N VAL A 181 -12.60 -5.99 -13.21
CA VAL A 181 -12.75 -4.84 -12.29
C VAL A 181 -11.58 -3.85 -12.37
N GLU A 182 -10.36 -4.31 -12.05
CA GLU A 182 -9.25 -3.39 -11.75
C GLU A 182 -8.74 -2.66 -13.00
N LEU A 183 -8.38 -3.41 -14.05
CA LEU A 183 -7.91 -2.86 -15.32
C LEU A 183 -8.93 -1.91 -15.96
N PRO A 184 -10.23 -2.28 -16.11
CA PRO A 184 -11.23 -1.34 -16.60
C PRO A 184 -11.30 -0.04 -15.78
N THR A 185 -11.18 -0.11 -14.45
CA THR A 185 -11.23 1.06 -13.56
C THR A 185 -10.03 1.98 -13.78
N LEU A 186 -8.83 1.41 -13.96
CA LEU A 186 -7.60 2.14 -14.23
C LEU A 186 -7.62 2.80 -15.61
N LEU A 187 -8.06 2.07 -16.64
CA LEU A 187 -8.12 2.56 -18.03
C LEU A 187 -9.13 3.71 -18.20
N ASP A 188 -10.31 3.62 -17.57
CA ASP A 188 -11.33 4.68 -17.62
C ASP A 188 -10.81 6.03 -17.08
N ASN A 189 -9.73 6.00 -16.29
CA ASN A 189 -9.12 7.16 -15.67
C ASN A 189 -7.73 7.49 -16.22
N ASN A 190 -7.33 6.88 -17.34
CA ASN A 190 -6.03 7.10 -18.01
C ASN A 190 -4.81 6.89 -17.08
N ILE A 191 -4.89 5.93 -16.17
CA ILE A 191 -3.76 5.59 -15.29
C ILE A 191 -2.68 4.85 -16.09
N GLU A 192 -1.43 5.25 -15.89
CA GLU A 192 -0.28 4.55 -16.47
C GLU A 192 -0.09 3.19 -15.77
N ILE A 193 -0.07 2.12 -16.56
CA ILE A 193 0.12 0.74 -16.06
C ILE A 193 1.45 0.20 -16.59
N GLU A 194 2.33 -0.19 -15.69
CA GLU A 194 3.58 -0.89 -16.00
C GLU A 194 3.40 -2.39 -15.75
N LEU A 195 3.53 -3.19 -16.81
CA LEU A 195 3.49 -4.64 -16.73
C LEU A 195 4.87 -5.15 -16.30
N VAL A 196 4.90 -6.09 -15.36
CA VAL A 196 6.11 -6.64 -14.76
C VAL A 196 6.06 -8.16 -14.81
N ASP A 197 7.13 -8.79 -15.31
CA ASP A 197 7.22 -10.24 -15.38
C ASP A 197 7.53 -10.82 -14.00
N TYR A 198 6.64 -11.66 -13.47
CA TYR A 198 6.83 -12.29 -12.16
C TYR A 198 8.11 -13.15 -12.07
N SER A 199 8.65 -13.61 -13.19
CA SER A 199 9.87 -14.43 -13.25
C SER A 199 11.15 -13.60 -13.33
N ASN A 200 11.06 -12.33 -13.69
CA ASN A 200 12.18 -11.40 -13.79
C ASN A 200 11.69 -9.96 -13.71
N PHE A 201 11.80 -9.33 -12.54
CA PHE A 201 11.28 -7.97 -12.31
C PHE A 201 11.96 -6.88 -13.15
N ASN A 202 13.14 -7.15 -13.74
CA ASN A 202 13.78 -6.22 -14.67
C ASN A 202 13.14 -6.25 -16.07
N ASN A 203 12.31 -7.26 -16.34
CA ASN A 203 11.54 -7.36 -17.56
C ASN A 203 10.21 -6.63 -17.32
N ASN A 204 10.17 -5.35 -17.66
CA ASN A 204 8.99 -4.51 -17.59
C ASN A 204 8.61 -3.91 -18.95
N LYS A 205 7.34 -3.62 -19.14
CA LYS A 205 6.83 -2.96 -20.35
C LYS A 205 5.64 -2.10 -20.01
N GLN A 206 5.52 -0.96 -20.67
CA GLN A 206 4.32 -0.14 -20.54
C GLN A 206 3.13 -0.87 -21.14
N TYR A 207 1.97 -0.79 -20.48
CA TYR A 207 0.74 -1.34 -21.01
C TYR A 207 0.36 -0.61 -22.31
N PRO A 208 0.20 -1.32 -23.43
CA PRO A 208 0.11 -0.69 -24.75
C PRO A 208 -1.29 -0.17 -25.11
N GLY A 209 -2.31 -0.52 -24.33
CA GLY A 209 -3.71 -0.34 -24.69
C GLY A 209 -4.35 0.90 -24.07
N THR A 210 -5.27 1.51 -24.81
CA THR A 210 -6.32 2.38 -24.24
C THR A 210 -7.63 1.61 -24.02
N ASN A 211 -7.74 0.38 -24.53
CA ASN A 211 -8.92 -0.47 -24.43
C ASN A 211 -8.57 -1.90 -24.02
N LEU A 212 -9.50 -2.56 -23.31
CA LEU A 212 -9.41 -3.97 -22.88
C LEU A 212 -9.20 -4.97 -24.03
N ILE A 213 -9.62 -4.63 -25.25
CA ILE A 213 -9.57 -5.50 -26.42
C ILE A 213 -8.16 -5.52 -27.04
N ASP A 214 -7.34 -4.50 -26.77
CA ASP A 214 -6.01 -4.34 -27.37
C ASP A 214 -4.92 -5.05 -26.55
N VAL A 215 -5.31 -5.92 -25.62
CA VAL A 215 -4.39 -6.73 -24.83
C VAL A 215 -4.09 -8.03 -25.59
N PRO A 216 -2.90 -8.20 -26.19
CA PRO A 216 -2.55 -9.43 -26.92
C PRO A 216 -2.35 -10.65 -26.01
N PHE A 217 -2.82 -10.60 -24.77
CA PHE A 217 -2.51 -11.51 -23.66
C PHE A 217 -3.75 -12.10 -22.98
N ILE A 218 -4.94 -11.98 -23.60
CA ILE A 218 -6.18 -12.56 -23.08
C ILE A 218 -6.44 -13.90 -23.76
N THR A 219 -6.15 -14.99 -23.06
CA THR A 219 -6.64 -16.31 -23.45
C THR A 219 -8.02 -16.52 -22.85
N LYS A 220 -9.04 -16.64 -23.70
CA LYS A 220 -10.41 -16.98 -23.30
C LYS A 220 -10.43 -18.35 -22.61
N ARG A 221 -10.73 -18.43 -21.32
CA ARG A 221 -10.97 -19.72 -20.65
C ARG A 221 -12.47 -20.00 -20.63
N LEU A 222 -12.84 -21.22 -21.00
CA LEU A 222 -14.24 -21.67 -21.19
C LEU A 222 -14.83 -22.34 -19.93
N THR A 223 -14.31 -22.08 -18.73
CA THR A 223 -14.75 -22.77 -17.50
C THR A 223 -15.43 -21.81 -16.53
N ASP A 224 -16.53 -22.27 -15.92
CA ASP A 224 -17.59 -21.44 -15.32
C ASP A 224 -17.24 -20.65 -14.04
N TYR A 225 -16.04 -20.76 -13.46
CA TYR A 225 -15.68 -19.97 -12.27
C TYR A 225 -14.17 -19.68 -12.25
N CYS A 226 -13.82 -18.39 -12.23
CA CYS A 226 -12.45 -17.93 -12.07
C CYS A 226 -12.32 -17.17 -10.76
N PHE A 227 -12.12 -17.94 -9.69
CA PHE A 227 -11.57 -17.39 -8.46
C PHE A 227 -10.12 -17.02 -8.74
N ASP A 228 -9.89 -15.72 -8.86
CA ASP A 228 -8.57 -15.15 -9.10
C ASP A 228 -7.66 -15.25 -7.87
N TRP A 229 -8.26 -15.57 -6.73
CA TRP A 229 -7.62 -15.72 -5.43
C TRP A 229 -7.67 -17.19 -5.00
N PRO A 230 -6.90 -18.10 -5.61
CA PRO A 230 -6.72 -19.44 -5.05
C PRO A 230 -5.89 -19.30 -3.76
N GLY A 231 -6.56 -19.41 -2.61
CA GLY A 231 -5.96 -19.17 -1.30
C GLY A 231 -6.04 -17.71 -0.88
N ASP A 232 -7.28 -17.22 -0.75
CA ASP A 232 -7.86 -16.29 0.24
C ASP A 232 -7.06 -15.14 0.90
N GLY A 233 -5.82 -14.83 0.54
CA GLY A 233 -4.97 -13.97 1.39
C GLY A 233 -4.71 -14.58 2.78
N GLU A 234 -5.43 -15.64 3.17
CA GLU A 234 -5.09 -16.63 4.18
C GLU A 234 -3.89 -17.44 3.68
N ASP A 235 -2.71 -16.85 3.69
CA ASP A 235 -1.56 -17.66 4.04
C ASP A 235 -1.85 -18.20 5.45
N ALA A 236 -1.79 -19.52 5.64
CA ALA A 236 -2.05 -20.13 6.95
C ALA A 236 -1.05 -19.65 8.03
N ASN A 237 -0.02 -18.88 7.64
CA ASN A 237 0.93 -18.21 8.51
C ASN A 237 0.74 -16.67 8.56
N ASP A 238 -0.27 -16.08 7.92
CA ASP A 238 -0.56 -14.64 7.95
C ASP A 238 -1.46 -14.33 9.17
N PRO A 239 -1.00 -13.51 10.14
CA PRO A 239 -1.75 -13.26 11.36
C PRO A 239 -2.98 -12.41 11.07
N ASP A 240 -4.10 -12.99 11.44
CA ASP A 240 -5.42 -12.41 11.40
C ASP A 240 -5.52 -11.15 12.28
N VAL A 241 -5.85 -10.01 11.66
CA VAL A 241 -6.38 -8.86 12.38
C VAL A 241 -7.67 -8.37 11.72
N ASP A 242 -8.76 -8.53 12.44
CA ASP A 242 -10.07 -7.97 12.13
C ASP A 242 -10.20 -6.58 12.80
N PRO A 243 -10.10 -5.45 12.08
CA PRO A 243 -10.31 -4.12 12.66
C PRO A 243 -11.78 -3.78 13.06
N SER A 244 -12.76 -4.68 12.89
CA SER A 244 -14.19 -4.45 13.19
C SER A 244 -14.76 -5.30 14.35
N ILE A 245 -14.10 -6.40 14.71
CA ILE A 245 -14.12 -6.90 16.08
C ILE A 245 -13.29 -5.90 16.88
N GLY A 246 -13.83 -5.37 17.99
CA GLY A 246 -13.24 -4.25 18.74
C GLY A 246 -11.72 -4.34 18.71
N ILE A 247 -11.09 -3.26 18.21
CA ILE A 247 -9.67 -3.19 17.85
C ILE A 247 -8.88 -4.16 18.74
N PRO A 248 -8.32 -5.25 18.19
CA PRO A 248 -7.76 -6.33 19.01
C PRO A 248 -6.57 -5.86 19.86
N TYR A 249 -6.11 -4.65 19.61
CA TYR A 249 -5.13 -3.92 20.40
C TYR A 249 -5.73 -2.62 20.98
N TYR A 250 -5.18 -2.16 22.10
CA TYR A 250 -5.47 -0.84 22.62
C TYR A 250 -4.57 0.23 21.94
N PRO A 251 -5.15 1.22 21.23
CA PRO A 251 -4.37 2.28 20.61
C PRO A 251 -3.78 3.23 21.67
N GLY A 252 -2.62 3.81 21.37
CA GLY A 252 -1.88 4.73 22.20
C GLY A 252 -0.37 4.58 22.01
N ASN A 253 0.34 4.46 23.13
CA ASN A 253 1.78 4.25 23.12
C ASN A 253 2.07 2.74 23.23
N CYS A 254 2.21 2.08 22.09
CA CYS A 254 2.66 0.70 22.00
C CYS A 254 4.12 0.56 22.47
N GLY A 255 4.49 -0.66 22.83
CA GLY A 255 5.86 -1.04 23.16
C GLY A 255 6.38 -2.14 22.24
N VAL A 256 7.66 -2.10 21.90
CA VAL A 256 8.38 -3.21 21.31
C VAL A 256 9.51 -3.63 22.24
N HIS A 257 9.58 -4.91 22.56
CA HIS A 257 10.75 -5.53 23.18
C HIS A 257 11.49 -6.33 22.11
N LEU A 258 12.74 -5.97 21.82
CA LEU A 258 13.59 -6.67 20.87
C LEU A 258 14.80 -7.25 21.59
N THR A 259 15.03 -8.54 21.41
CA THR A 259 16.30 -9.20 21.72
C THR A 259 17.08 -9.40 20.42
N GLN A 260 18.26 -8.80 20.32
CA GLN A 260 19.18 -9.00 19.20
C GLN A 260 20.31 -9.94 19.60
N TYR A 261 20.48 -11.01 18.84
CA TYR A 261 21.57 -11.98 19.01
C TYR A 261 22.72 -11.64 18.06
N GLN A 262 23.96 -11.65 18.58
CA GLN A 262 25.17 -11.40 17.78
C GLN A 262 25.37 -12.51 16.74
N LYS A 263 26.05 -12.16 15.64
CA LYS A 263 26.39 -13.09 14.56
C LYS A 263 27.25 -14.28 15.03
N ASN A 264 28.09 -14.08 16.05
CA ASN A 264 29.21 -14.99 16.35
C ASN A 264 29.27 -15.52 17.81
N GLU A 265 28.48 -15.00 18.74
CA GLU A 265 28.48 -15.43 20.15
C GLU A 265 27.03 -15.51 20.68
N GLY A 266 26.71 -16.58 21.42
CA GLY A 266 25.47 -16.69 22.20
C GLY A 266 24.16 -16.92 21.43
N ASN A 267 24.21 -17.26 20.14
CA ASN A 267 23.07 -17.78 19.42
C ASN A 267 22.84 -19.26 19.90
N PRO A 268 21.75 -19.65 20.57
CA PRO A 268 21.51 -21.05 20.96
C PRO A 268 21.55 -22.07 19.79
N ALA A 269 21.35 -21.64 18.54
CA ALA A 269 21.61 -22.46 17.34
C ALA A 269 23.07 -22.42 16.86
N SER A 270 23.88 -21.46 17.34
CA SER A 270 25.34 -21.39 17.19
C SER A 270 26.10 -22.32 18.14
N ASN A 271 25.44 -23.34 18.71
CA ASN A 271 26.07 -24.61 19.07
C ASN A 271 26.64 -25.38 17.82
N GLY A 272 27.08 -24.65 16.80
CA GLY A 272 28.09 -25.07 15.84
C GLY A 272 27.65 -25.32 14.40
N ASN A 273 26.37 -25.18 14.01
CA ASN A 273 25.93 -25.82 12.75
C ASN A 273 24.99 -25.06 11.80
N ASP A 274 24.49 -23.86 12.08
CA ASP A 274 23.61 -23.17 11.11
C ASP A 274 24.34 -22.27 10.10
N GLY A 275 25.55 -21.80 10.42
CA GLY A 275 26.43 -21.12 9.47
C GLY A 275 25.91 -19.79 8.94
N THR A 276 24.88 -19.21 9.57
CA THR A 276 24.29 -17.95 9.14
C THR A 276 25.14 -16.77 9.61
N SER A 277 25.55 -15.89 8.70
CA SER A 277 26.32 -14.68 9.02
C SER A 277 25.45 -13.49 9.45
N ASP A 278 24.16 -13.72 9.68
CA ASP A 278 23.15 -12.69 9.91
C ASP A 278 22.85 -12.53 11.41
N TYR A 279 22.32 -11.36 11.78
CA TYR A 279 21.77 -11.17 13.13
C TYR A 279 20.50 -12.01 13.28
N ARG A 280 20.06 -12.22 14.52
CA ARG A 280 18.71 -12.73 14.78
C ARG A 280 17.95 -11.83 15.72
N PHE A 281 16.65 -11.74 15.52
CA PHE A 281 15.75 -11.01 16.38
C PHE A 281 14.71 -11.93 17.01
N THR A 282 14.48 -11.75 18.31
CA THR A 282 13.20 -12.07 18.94
C THR A 282 12.51 -10.74 19.23
N ILE A 283 11.31 -10.53 18.71
CA ILE A 283 10.56 -9.28 18.78
C ILE A 283 9.20 -9.57 19.41
N LEU A 284 8.85 -8.82 20.46
CA LEU A 284 7.54 -8.85 21.11
C LEU A 284 6.90 -7.46 20.97
N LEU A 285 5.74 -7.40 20.33
CA LEU A 285 4.94 -6.17 20.22
C LEU A 285 3.85 -6.19 21.29
N LYS A 286 3.74 -5.08 22.00
CA LYS A 286 2.72 -4.85 23.00
C LYS A 286 1.92 -3.61 22.69
N ASP A 287 0.63 -3.66 22.96
CA ASP A 287 -0.26 -2.51 22.79
C ASP A 287 -0.15 -1.47 23.92
N ALA A 288 -1.00 -0.45 23.89
CA ALA A 288 -1.01 0.60 24.91
C ALA A 288 -1.43 0.12 26.31
N ASN A 289 -2.05 -1.07 26.42
CA ASN A 289 -2.37 -1.73 27.69
C ASN A 289 -1.32 -2.76 28.10
N HIS A 290 -0.22 -2.86 27.36
CA HIS A 290 0.86 -3.82 27.54
C HIS A 290 0.46 -5.29 27.27
N GLU A 291 -0.63 -5.53 26.54
CA GLU A 291 -0.99 -6.87 26.07
C GLU A 291 -0.14 -7.24 24.85
N LEU A 292 0.30 -8.50 24.76
CA LEU A 292 1.10 -8.98 23.63
C LEU A 292 0.20 -9.09 22.40
N VAL A 293 0.55 -8.36 21.34
CA VAL A 293 -0.21 -8.27 20.10
C VAL A 293 0.57 -8.80 18.90
N GLY A 294 1.86 -9.05 19.01
CA GLY A 294 2.65 -9.63 17.94
C GLY A 294 3.96 -10.21 18.43
N GLU A 295 4.46 -11.23 17.74
CA GLU A 295 5.69 -11.90 18.12
C GLU A 295 6.40 -12.48 16.89
N VAL A 296 7.72 -12.34 16.88
CA VAL A 296 8.61 -13.10 16.02
C VAL A 296 9.70 -13.67 16.91
N ASP A 297 9.88 -14.98 16.90
CA ASP A 297 10.92 -15.63 17.69
C ASP A 297 12.08 -16.08 16.79
N TYR A 298 13.28 -15.65 17.16
CA TYR A 298 14.54 -16.16 16.64
C TYR A 298 14.71 -16.09 15.11
N TYR A 299 14.23 -15.02 14.51
CA TYR A 299 14.18 -14.85 13.07
C TYR A 299 15.47 -14.26 12.51
N ASP A 300 15.93 -14.77 11.36
CA ASP A 300 17.10 -14.25 10.66
C ASP A 300 16.85 -12.81 10.21
N ALA A 301 17.74 -11.91 10.63
CA ALA A 301 17.71 -10.49 10.32
C ALA A 301 18.96 -10.12 9.50
N PRO A 302 18.99 -10.42 8.18
CA PRO A 302 20.08 -10.00 7.33
C PRO A 302 20.28 -8.49 7.39
N THR A 303 21.54 -8.07 7.44
CA THR A 303 21.90 -6.66 7.50
C THR A 303 21.20 -5.86 6.38
N GLY A 304 20.50 -4.79 6.77
CA GLY A 304 19.79 -3.89 5.85
C GLY A 304 18.49 -4.46 5.26
N GLN A 305 18.05 -5.65 5.68
CA GLN A 305 16.74 -6.20 5.32
C GLN A 305 15.80 -6.10 6.52
N GLY A 306 14.56 -5.67 6.25
CA GLY A 306 13.52 -5.59 7.26
C GLY A 306 12.99 -6.96 7.65
N VAL A 307 12.89 -7.20 8.94
CA VAL A 307 12.11 -8.27 9.55
C VAL A 307 10.71 -7.72 9.80
N ASP A 308 9.74 -8.25 9.06
CA ASP A 308 8.33 -7.94 9.23
C ASP A 308 7.82 -8.67 10.49
N VAL A 309 7.11 -7.97 11.36
CA VAL A 309 6.50 -8.56 12.57
C VAL A 309 5.01 -8.66 12.39
N ASP A 310 4.61 -9.90 12.38
CA ASP A 310 3.26 -10.40 12.32
C ASP A 310 2.52 -10.11 13.65
N SER A 311 1.42 -9.34 13.60
CA SER A 311 0.75 -8.82 14.80
C SER A 311 -0.72 -8.44 14.58
N GLU A 312 -1.45 -8.20 15.68
CA GLU A 312 -2.79 -7.64 15.80
C GLU A 312 -2.85 -6.12 15.53
N LEU A 313 -1.72 -5.50 15.18
CA LEU A 313 -1.68 -4.10 14.78
C LEU A 313 -2.17 -3.93 13.33
N PRO A 314 -2.76 -2.78 12.97
CA PRO A 314 -3.33 -2.55 11.65
C PRO A 314 -2.28 -2.42 10.55
N LEU A 315 -1.02 -2.16 10.92
CA LEU A 315 0.10 -1.92 10.01
C LEU A 315 1.24 -2.88 10.37
N VAL A 316 2.08 -3.20 9.40
CA VAL A 316 3.27 -4.03 9.64
C VAL A 316 4.32 -3.22 10.40
N PHE A 317 4.80 -3.77 11.51
CA PHE A 317 5.99 -3.29 12.19
C PHE A 317 7.22 -3.94 11.56
N ILE A 318 8.25 -3.15 11.28
CA ILE A 318 9.47 -3.63 10.63
C ILE A 318 10.68 -3.27 11.49
N ALA A 319 11.54 -4.23 11.77
CA ALA A 319 12.85 -4.02 12.41
C ALA A 319 13.98 -4.37 11.43
N THR A 320 15.00 -3.52 11.30
CA THR A 320 16.13 -3.76 10.39
C THR A 320 17.45 -3.71 11.14
N ALA A 321 18.25 -4.77 11.00
CA ALA A 321 19.58 -4.83 11.61
C ALA A 321 20.59 -3.96 10.86
N GLY A 322 21.48 -3.32 11.61
CA GLY A 322 22.68 -2.66 11.10
C GLY A 322 23.73 -3.64 10.55
N LYS A 323 24.89 -3.10 10.17
CA LYS A 323 26.00 -3.88 9.59
C LYS A 323 26.85 -4.55 10.66
N VAL A 324 27.16 -3.82 11.72
CA VAL A 324 28.00 -4.24 12.85
C VAL A 324 27.25 -4.15 14.18
N ASP A 325 27.81 -4.73 15.24
CA ASP A 325 27.14 -4.87 16.54
C ASP A 325 26.79 -3.51 17.17
N ASP A 326 27.64 -2.51 16.94
CA ASP A 326 27.47 -1.14 17.43
C ASP A 326 26.49 -0.31 16.58
N ASP A 327 26.06 -0.81 15.42
CA ASP A 327 25.05 -0.09 14.62
C ASP A 327 23.68 -0.18 15.30
N PRO A 328 22.87 0.89 15.23
CA PRO A 328 21.53 0.86 15.77
C PRO A 328 20.61 -0.05 14.95
N VAL A 329 19.58 -0.59 15.60
CA VAL A 329 18.46 -1.24 14.92
C VAL A 329 17.48 -0.16 14.50
N THR A 330 17.07 -0.14 13.24
CA THR A 330 16.04 0.78 12.77
C THR A 330 14.66 0.14 12.81
N PHE A 331 13.66 0.94 13.12
CA PHE A 331 12.28 0.52 13.27
C PHE A 331 11.38 1.37 12.37
N ALA A 332 10.34 0.75 11.82
CA ALA A 332 9.32 1.44 11.03
C ALA A 332 7.92 0.91 11.35
N TYR A 333 6.96 1.82 11.50
CA TYR A 333 5.55 1.50 11.69
C TYR A 333 4.67 2.66 11.23
N GLY A 334 3.79 2.44 10.24
CA GLY A 334 2.83 3.45 9.79
C GLY A 334 3.42 4.81 9.39
N GLY A 335 4.58 4.80 8.75
CA GLY A 335 5.31 6.02 8.35
C GLY A 335 6.16 6.65 9.45
N GLN A 336 6.03 6.20 10.70
CA GLN A 336 7.01 6.50 11.75
C GLN A 336 8.29 5.71 11.47
N ASN A 337 9.44 6.37 11.64
CA ASN A 337 10.75 5.76 11.55
C ASN A 337 11.62 6.26 12.70
N TRP A 338 12.27 5.35 13.41
CA TRP A 338 13.20 5.66 14.49
C TRP A 338 14.27 4.57 14.57
N ASP A 339 15.22 4.73 15.47
CA ASP A 339 16.28 3.76 15.70
C ASP A 339 16.51 3.54 17.19
N SER A 340 17.28 2.50 17.52
CA SER A 340 17.57 2.12 18.89
C SER A 340 18.35 3.19 19.67
N ASP A 341 19.03 4.12 19.01
CA ASP A 341 19.77 5.20 19.67
C ASP A 341 18.88 6.43 19.93
N SER A 342 17.67 6.44 19.39
CA SER A 342 16.68 7.47 19.65
C SER A 342 16.28 7.48 21.13
N GLY A 343 15.89 8.66 21.64
CA GLY A 343 15.41 8.81 23.03
C GLY A 343 14.09 8.08 23.34
N GLN A 344 13.54 7.33 22.38
CA GLN A 344 12.34 6.50 22.52
C GLN A 344 12.67 5.07 22.93
N CYS A 345 13.95 4.71 22.97
CA CYS A 345 14.44 3.37 23.26
C CYS A 345 15.31 3.33 24.53
N SER A 346 15.18 2.24 25.29
CA SER A 346 16.10 1.83 26.33
C SER A 346 16.90 0.63 25.83
N VAL A 347 18.18 0.83 25.55
CA VAL A 347 19.07 -0.19 24.97
C VAL A 347 20.03 -0.72 26.03
N GLY A 348 20.00 -2.03 26.24
CA GLY A 348 21.00 -2.75 27.03
C GLY A 348 22.29 -3.00 26.24
N GLY A 349 23.39 -3.22 26.96
CA GLY A 349 24.61 -3.74 26.36
C GLY A 349 24.45 -5.22 25.96
N TYR A 350 25.40 -5.72 25.16
CA TYR A 350 25.48 -7.16 24.91
C TYR A 350 25.93 -7.88 26.19
N ASP A 351 25.14 -8.85 26.61
CA ASP A 351 25.46 -9.83 27.64
C ASP A 351 25.26 -11.23 27.06
N SER A 352 26.31 -12.05 27.14
CA SER A 352 26.28 -13.45 26.71
C SER A 352 25.80 -13.64 25.26
N GLY A 353 26.19 -12.74 24.36
CA GLY A 353 25.87 -12.83 22.94
C GLY A 353 24.56 -12.19 22.51
N SER A 354 23.82 -11.55 23.42
CA SER A 354 22.56 -10.87 23.09
C SER A 354 22.42 -9.53 23.78
N ARG A 355 21.68 -8.59 23.18
CA ARG A 355 21.26 -7.35 23.83
C ARG A 355 19.75 -7.20 23.77
N GLN A 356 19.19 -6.54 24.76
CA GLN A 356 17.76 -6.27 24.86
C GLN A 356 17.48 -4.79 24.64
N MET A 357 16.37 -4.49 23.98
CA MET A 357 15.93 -3.14 23.63
C MET A 357 14.43 -3.03 23.89
N ASP A 358 14.02 -1.99 24.61
CA ASP A 358 12.62 -1.65 24.81
C ASP A 358 12.35 -0.27 24.20
N CYS A 359 11.49 -0.18 23.18
CA CYS A 359 11.14 1.08 22.53
C CYS A 359 9.63 1.34 22.58
N GLY A 360 9.24 2.61 22.59
CA GLY A 360 7.84 3.04 22.45
C GLY A 360 7.54 3.57 21.05
N PHE A 361 6.31 3.37 20.56
CA PHE A 361 5.83 3.96 19.30
C PHE A 361 4.32 4.20 19.34
N THR A 362 3.82 5.07 18.46
CA THR A 362 2.38 5.31 18.37
C THR A 362 1.71 4.24 17.53
N CYS A 363 0.68 3.61 18.08
CA CYS A 363 -0.26 2.71 17.43
C CYS A 363 -1.68 3.14 17.85
#